data_AF-H2J352-F1
#
_entry.id   AF-H2J352-F1
#
_cell.length_a   1.000
_cell.length_b   1.000
_cell.length_c   1.000
_cell.angle_alpha   90.00
_cell.angle_beta   90.00
_cell.angle_gamma   90.00
#
_symmetry.space_group_name_H-M   'P 1'
#
loop_
_entity.id
_entity.type
_entity.pdbx_description
1 polymer ?
#
loop_
_entity_poly.entity_id
_entity_poly.type
_entity_poly.pdbx_seq_one_letter_code
_entity_poly.pdbx_strand_id
1 'polypeptide(L)'
;MKTKDINSKNLKDFIHKYKLSYKKTYPIEIKNELYKMHINKTFKENTIKFRKQKEVNIPVLFFSTYTALIEKPFFTKSHILKLIFEGDKDKIIKYLSRDYEKMYFFNLILSEFNVKEAEKRLMNPVDFEEIKSDVSPFFIARKKLITELFKKTKNFKEFVFNYFKLSDEEMKVFDVFLRNCVRYDIKWPITPYPKGKVRDFAIKYGLGQKRVALGYYSFEDDERVLIDEIIERFL
;
A
#
# COMPACT_ATOMS: atom_id res chain seq x y z
N MET A 1 -0.66 -46.06 -12.24
CA MET A 1 0.52 -45.18 -12.13
C MET A 1 0.43 -44.43 -10.80
N LYS A 2 1.44 -44.52 -9.92
CA LYS A 2 1.49 -43.70 -8.71
C LYS A 2 1.97 -42.30 -9.11
N THR A 3 1.09 -41.30 -9.03
CA THR A 3 1.46 -39.89 -9.10
C THR A 3 2.39 -39.59 -7.93
N LYS A 4 3.67 -39.32 -8.22
CA LYS A 4 4.59 -38.79 -7.21
C LYS A 4 4.20 -37.34 -6.96
N ASP A 5 3.86 -37.00 -5.72
CA ASP A 5 3.69 -35.60 -5.31
C ASP A 5 4.97 -34.82 -5.61
N ILE A 6 4.85 -33.80 -6.45
CA ILE A 6 5.96 -32.92 -6.79
C ILE A 6 6.14 -31.95 -5.62
N ASN A 7 7.18 -32.17 -4.81
CA ASN A 7 7.57 -31.24 -3.76
C ASN A 7 8.07 -29.90 -4.37
N SER A 8 7.82 -28.77 -3.68
CA SER A 8 8.15 -27.41 -4.12
C SER A 8 9.63 -27.23 -4.51
N LYS A 9 10.54 -27.89 -3.80
CA LYS A 9 11.98 -27.91 -4.11
C LYS A 9 12.26 -28.48 -5.50
N ASN A 10 11.59 -29.58 -5.86
CA ASN A 10 11.74 -30.22 -7.17
C ASN A 10 11.17 -29.35 -8.29
N LEU A 11 10.09 -28.59 -8.02
CA LEU A 11 9.48 -27.69 -9.01
C LEU A 11 10.38 -26.48 -9.29
N LYS A 12 11.01 -25.91 -8.26
CA LYS A 12 11.96 -24.81 -8.40
C LYS A 12 13.20 -25.22 -9.19
N ASP A 13 13.75 -26.39 -8.90
CA ASP A 13 14.91 -26.93 -9.62
C ASP A 13 14.56 -27.23 -11.08
N PHE A 14 13.34 -27.74 -11.33
CA PHE A 14 12.80 -27.93 -12.68
C PHE A 14 12.69 -26.59 -13.43
N ILE A 15 12.05 -25.58 -12.85
CA ILE A 15 11.92 -24.25 -13.44
C ILE A 15 13.29 -23.67 -13.81
N HIS A 16 14.28 -23.80 -12.92
CA HIS A 16 15.62 -23.29 -13.15
C HIS A 16 16.35 -24.06 -14.26
N LYS A 17 16.30 -25.40 -14.22
CA LYS A 17 16.91 -26.28 -15.23
C LYS A 17 16.41 -25.97 -16.64
N TYR A 18 15.11 -25.75 -16.79
CA TYR A 18 14.48 -25.47 -18.09
C TYR A 18 14.36 -23.98 -18.40
N LYS A 19 14.91 -23.09 -17.55
CA LYS A 19 14.86 -21.63 -17.70
C LYS A 19 13.45 -21.11 -18.02
N LEU A 20 12.44 -21.65 -17.35
CA LEU A 20 11.05 -21.29 -17.63
C LEU A 20 10.79 -19.82 -17.25
N SER A 21 10.19 -19.08 -18.17
CA SER A 21 9.58 -17.77 -17.92
C SER A 21 8.07 -17.91 -17.77
N TYR A 22 7.41 -16.92 -17.15
CA TYR A 22 5.96 -16.95 -16.98
C TYR A 22 5.23 -17.08 -18.33
N LYS A 23 4.31 -18.05 -18.42
CA LYS A 23 3.36 -18.19 -19.52
C LYS A 23 1.97 -18.45 -18.96
N LYS A 24 0.96 -17.79 -19.52
CA LYS A 24 -0.45 -17.94 -19.09
C LYS A 24 -0.92 -19.40 -19.19
N THR A 25 -0.41 -20.13 -20.19
CA THR A 25 -0.73 -21.54 -20.47
C THR A 25 -0.14 -22.54 -19.49
N TYR A 26 0.77 -22.12 -18.60
CA TYR A 26 1.35 -23.05 -17.63
C TYR A 26 0.37 -23.44 -16.52
N PRO A 27 0.53 -24.66 -15.96
CA PRO A 27 -0.16 -25.09 -14.74
C PRO A 27 -0.01 -24.08 -13.60
N ILE A 28 -1.01 -24.03 -12.73
CA ILE A 28 -1.09 -23.05 -11.63
C ILE A 28 0.10 -23.20 -10.67
N GLU A 29 0.59 -24.42 -10.45
CA GLU A 29 1.72 -24.74 -9.58
C GLU A 29 3.01 -24.11 -10.11
N ILE A 30 3.26 -24.23 -11.42
CA ILE A 30 4.42 -23.62 -12.08
C ILE A 30 4.31 -22.09 -12.04
N LYS A 31 3.12 -21.54 -12.32
CA LYS A 31 2.88 -20.09 -12.23
C LYS A 31 3.14 -19.56 -10.82
N ASN A 32 2.65 -20.26 -9.79
CA ASN A 32 2.82 -19.88 -8.40
C ASN A 32 4.30 -19.89 -7.97
N GLU A 33 5.06 -20.92 -8.34
CA GLU A 33 6.49 -20.95 -8.02
C GLU A 33 7.30 -19.90 -8.78
N LEU A 34 6.97 -19.66 -10.06
CA LEU A 34 7.57 -18.55 -10.83
C LEU A 34 7.29 -17.19 -10.16
N TYR A 35 6.07 -16.98 -9.67
CA TYR A 35 5.68 -15.76 -8.97
C TYR A 35 6.43 -15.59 -7.63
N LYS A 36 6.53 -16.65 -6.82
CA LYS A 36 7.34 -16.65 -5.59
C LYS A 36 8.82 -16.34 -5.86
N MET A 37 9.38 -16.91 -6.93
CA MET A 37 10.76 -16.62 -7.36
C MET A 37 10.92 -15.15 -7.74
N HIS A 38 9.96 -14.58 -8.47
CA HIS A 38 9.93 -13.17 -8.81
C HIS A 38 9.88 -12.28 -7.56
N ILE A 39 8.95 -12.53 -6.63
CA ILE A 39 8.83 -11.80 -5.37
C ILE A 39 10.16 -11.79 -4.61
N ASN A 40 10.80 -12.95 -4.46
CA ASN A 40 12.05 -13.08 -3.73
C ASN A 40 13.22 -12.35 -4.42
N LYS A 41 13.29 -12.40 -5.76
CA LYS A 41 14.29 -11.65 -6.53
C LYS A 41 14.11 -10.14 -6.29
N THR A 42 12.91 -9.63 -6.49
CA THR A 42 12.57 -8.23 -6.30
C THR A 42 12.80 -7.79 -4.85
N PHE A 43 12.48 -8.65 -3.87
CA PHE A 43 12.76 -8.40 -2.45
C PHE A 43 14.25 -8.22 -2.19
N LYS A 44 15.11 -9.11 -2.69
CA LYS A 44 16.56 -8.98 -2.54
C LYS A 44 17.08 -7.67 -3.15
N GLU A 45 16.64 -7.31 -4.34
CA GLU A 45 17.03 -6.05 -4.98
C GLU A 45 16.56 -4.83 -4.16
N ASN A 46 15.33 -4.88 -3.66
CA ASN A 46 14.74 -3.82 -2.84
C ASN A 46 15.38 -3.68 -1.46
N THR A 47 15.80 -4.77 -0.82
CA THR A 47 16.53 -4.69 0.46
C THR A 47 17.86 -3.94 0.30
N ILE A 48 18.56 -4.12 -0.82
CA ILE A 48 19.79 -3.37 -1.13
C ILE A 48 19.46 -1.88 -1.30
N LYS A 49 18.40 -1.54 -2.05
CA LYS A 49 17.96 -0.15 -2.23
C LYS A 49 17.57 0.50 -0.90
N PHE A 50 16.76 -0.20 -0.10
CA PHE A 50 16.26 0.28 1.18
C PHE A 50 17.37 0.60 2.18
N ARG A 51 18.41 -0.26 2.24
CA ARG A 51 19.60 -0.02 3.06
C ARG A 51 20.34 1.24 2.63
N LYS A 52 20.51 1.46 1.33
CA LYS A 52 21.25 2.60 0.76
C LYS A 52 20.55 3.96 0.90
N GLN A 53 19.21 4.01 0.97
CA GLN A 53 18.47 5.26 1.07
C GLN A 53 18.68 5.93 2.45
N LYS A 54 19.34 7.09 2.51
CA LYS A 54 19.64 7.77 3.79
C LYS A 54 18.38 8.31 4.50
N GLU A 55 17.45 8.89 3.73
CA GLU A 55 16.23 9.49 4.25
C GLU A 55 15.01 8.76 3.68
N VAL A 56 14.48 7.81 4.45
CA VAL A 56 13.22 7.13 4.12
C VAL A 56 12.25 7.39 5.25
N ASN A 57 11.15 8.06 4.97
CA ASN A 57 10.03 8.14 5.91
C ASN A 57 9.28 6.80 5.90
N ILE A 58 9.89 5.79 6.55
CA ILE A 58 9.39 4.43 6.62
C ILE A 58 7.94 4.39 7.13
N PRO A 59 7.56 5.10 8.22
CA PRO A 59 6.18 5.12 8.67
C PRO A 59 5.19 5.57 7.59
N VAL A 60 5.49 6.66 6.88
CA VAL A 60 4.60 7.19 5.84
C VAL A 60 4.50 6.23 4.66
N LEU A 61 5.62 5.68 4.18
CA LEU A 61 5.61 4.74 3.06
C LEU A 61 4.90 3.43 3.41
N PHE A 62 5.12 2.91 4.61
CA PHE A 62 4.43 1.73 5.11
C PHE A 62 2.93 1.98 5.15
N PHE A 63 2.51 3.06 5.82
CA PHE A 63 1.10 3.39 6.00
C PHE A 63 0.41 3.62 4.66
N SER A 64 1.03 4.42 3.78
CA SER A 64 0.48 4.71 2.45
C SER A 64 0.31 3.46 1.59
N THR A 65 1.25 2.51 1.69
CA THR A 65 1.15 1.20 1.04
C THR A 65 0.00 0.39 1.63
N TYR A 66 -0.11 0.34 2.95
CA TYR A 66 -1.13 -0.42 3.67
C TYR A 66 -2.56 0.05 3.40
N THR A 67 -2.79 1.37 3.37
CA THR A 67 -4.10 1.99 3.07
C THR A 67 -4.46 1.95 1.57
N ALA A 68 -3.49 1.71 0.70
CA ALA A 68 -3.72 1.61 -0.74
C ALA A 68 -4.21 0.22 -1.17
N LEU A 69 -3.90 -0.81 -0.38
CA LEU A 69 -4.33 -2.19 -0.62
C LEU A 69 -5.80 -2.39 -0.26
N ILE A 70 -6.49 -3.11 -1.14
CA ILE A 70 -7.86 -3.60 -0.88
C ILE A 70 -7.79 -4.75 0.12
N GLU A 71 -6.97 -5.76 -0.20
CA GLU A 71 -6.68 -6.88 0.69
C GLU A 71 -5.44 -6.56 1.50
N LYS A 72 -5.63 -6.36 2.80
CA LYS A 72 -4.56 -5.94 3.71
C LYS A 72 -3.80 -7.17 4.20
N PRO A 73 -2.45 -7.14 4.17
CA PRO A 73 -1.67 -8.24 4.69
C PRO A 73 -1.82 -8.33 6.21
N PHE A 74 -1.76 -9.55 6.73
CA PHE A 74 -1.83 -9.76 8.17
C PHE A 74 -0.52 -9.37 8.86
N PHE A 75 -0.62 -8.47 9.83
CA PHE A 75 0.47 -8.11 10.72
C PHE A 75 0.01 -8.13 12.17
N THR A 76 0.90 -8.60 13.06
CA THR A 76 0.73 -8.35 14.50
C THR A 76 0.89 -6.86 14.76
N LYS A 77 -0.23 -6.16 14.97
CA LYS A 77 -0.33 -4.68 15.04
C LYS A 77 0.74 -4.06 15.96
N SER A 78 0.86 -4.55 17.20
CA SER A 78 1.84 -4.04 18.18
C SER A 78 3.29 -4.17 17.69
N HIS A 79 3.63 -5.29 17.07
CA HIS A 79 4.98 -5.57 16.60
C HIS A 79 5.34 -4.74 15.37
N ILE A 80 4.46 -4.70 14.35
CA ILE A 80 4.75 -3.95 13.13
C ILE A 80 4.82 -2.44 13.38
N LEU A 81 3.92 -1.90 14.21
CA LEU A 81 3.94 -0.48 14.56
C LEU A 81 5.23 -0.11 15.30
N LYS A 82 5.65 -0.95 16.25
CA LYS A 82 6.94 -0.76 16.93
C LYS A 82 8.10 -0.73 15.91
N LEU A 83 8.16 -1.71 15.02
CA LEU A 83 9.22 -1.82 14.00
C LEU A 83 9.29 -0.59 13.07
N ILE A 84 8.16 -0.15 12.51
CA ILE A 84 8.17 0.95 11.52
C ILE A 84 8.52 2.30 12.17
N PHE A 85 8.13 2.52 13.42
CA PHE A 85 8.42 3.77 14.14
C PHE A 85 9.80 3.77 14.82
N GLU A 86 10.37 2.59 15.14
CA GLU A 86 11.79 2.48 15.53
C GLU A 86 12.73 2.74 14.37
N GLY A 87 12.32 2.40 13.13
CA GLY A 87 13.09 2.70 11.92
C GLY A 87 14.33 1.82 11.71
N ASP A 88 14.52 0.79 12.53
CA ASP A 88 15.60 -0.19 12.38
C ASP A 88 15.40 -1.03 11.11
N LYS A 89 16.13 -0.66 10.05
CA LYS A 89 15.98 -1.25 8.72
C LYS A 89 16.23 -2.75 8.71
N ASP A 90 17.20 -3.25 9.48
CA ASP A 90 17.54 -4.67 9.47
C ASP A 90 16.46 -5.49 10.17
N LYS A 91 15.89 -4.98 11.28
CA LYS A 91 14.72 -5.62 11.89
C LYS A 91 13.50 -5.60 10.98
N ILE A 92 13.24 -4.50 10.28
CA ILE A 92 12.14 -4.39 9.32
C ILE A 92 12.32 -5.41 8.19
N ILE A 93 13.51 -5.47 7.57
CA ILE A 93 13.82 -6.45 6.52
C ILE A 93 13.62 -7.87 7.03
N LYS A 94 14.15 -8.19 8.22
CA LYS A 94 14.02 -9.53 8.83
C LYS A 94 12.57 -9.90 9.10
N TYR A 95 11.74 -8.96 9.53
CA TYR A 95 10.32 -9.21 9.75
C TYR A 95 9.59 -9.45 8.43
N LEU A 96 9.87 -8.64 7.41
CA LEU A 96 9.21 -8.73 6.10
C LEU A 96 9.72 -9.87 5.22
N SER A 97 10.86 -10.49 5.57
CA SER A 97 11.39 -11.67 4.87
C SER A 97 10.81 -13.00 5.35
N ARG A 98 9.83 -13.02 6.27
CA ARG A 98 9.31 -14.27 6.87
C ARG A 98 8.51 -15.12 5.90
N ASP A 99 7.80 -14.50 4.96
CA ASP A 99 6.96 -15.17 3.98
C ASP A 99 6.78 -14.31 2.72
N TYR A 100 6.21 -14.91 1.67
CA TYR A 100 6.04 -14.25 0.37
C TYR A 100 5.04 -13.09 0.39
N GLU A 101 4.01 -13.13 1.24
CA GLU A 101 3.04 -12.05 1.36
C GLU A 101 3.72 -10.78 1.91
N LYS A 102 4.53 -10.94 2.97
CA LYS A 102 5.28 -9.83 3.56
C LYS A 102 6.41 -9.34 2.65
N MET A 103 7.07 -10.23 1.91
CA MET A 103 8.06 -9.84 0.90
C MET A 103 7.40 -9.05 -0.23
N TYR A 104 6.24 -9.48 -0.70
CA TYR A 104 5.47 -8.77 -1.71
C TYR A 104 5.07 -7.38 -1.19
N PHE A 105 4.55 -7.28 0.04
CA PHE A 105 4.23 -6.01 0.66
C PHE A 105 5.45 -5.08 0.73
N PHE A 106 6.63 -5.58 1.12
CA PHE A 106 7.86 -4.80 1.12
C PHE A 106 8.24 -4.30 -0.28
N ASN A 107 8.04 -5.12 -1.31
CA ASN A 107 8.24 -4.69 -2.69
C ASN A 107 7.30 -3.55 -3.08
N LEU A 108 6.05 -3.58 -2.60
CA LEU A 108 5.10 -2.48 -2.79
C LEU A 108 5.49 -1.21 -2.01
N ILE A 109 6.08 -1.33 -0.81
CA ILE A 109 6.62 -0.16 -0.08
C ILE A 109 7.63 0.58 -0.94
N LEU A 110 8.49 -0.13 -1.66
CA LEU A 110 9.55 0.46 -2.50
C LEU A 110 9.14 0.68 -3.96
N SER A 111 7.92 0.31 -4.37
CA SER A 111 7.44 0.62 -5.71
C SER A 111 7.19 2.12 -5.85
N GLU A 112 7.80 2.75 -6.84
CA GLU A 112 7.62 4.17 -7.16
C GLU A 112 6.53 4.37 -8.23
N PHE A 113 5.83 5.51 -8.17
CA PHE A 113 4.87 5.87 -9.21
C PHE A 113 5.58 6.46 -10.42
N ASN A 114 5.68 5.68 -11.49
CA ASN A 114 6.12 6.16 -12.77
C ASN A 114 4.91 6.49 -13.66
N VAL A 115 4.60 7.78 -13.79
CA VAL A 115 3.48 8.29 -14.61
C VAL A 115 3.60 7.80 -16.05
N LYS A 116 4.79 7.88 -16.64
CA LYS A 116 5.02 7.46 -18.04
C LYS A 116 4.78 5.97 -18.24
N GLU A 117 5.13 5.16 -17.24
CA GLU A 117 4.87 3.72 -17.26
C GLU A 117 3.37 3.41 -17.12
N ALA A 118 2.67 4.13 -16.25
CA ALA A 118 1.22 4.01 -16.11
C ALA A 118 0.48 4.43 -17.38
N GLU A 119 0.84 5.57 -17.98
CA GLU A 119 0.29 6.06 -19.25
C GLU A 119 0.54 5.07 -20.39
N LYS A 120 1.78 4.55 -20.52
CA LYS A 120 2.11 3.53 -21.51
C LYS A 120 1.21 2.30 -21.38
N ARG A 121 0.96 1.83 -20.16
CA ARG A 121 0.10 0.65 -19.89
C ARG A 121 -1.37 0.91 -20.23
N LEU A 122 -1.87 2.12 -19.98
CA LEU A 122 -3.25 2.49 -20.30
C LEU A 122 -3.47 2.63 -21.81
N MET A 123 -2.47 3.13 -22.53
CA MET A 123 -2.56 3.42 -23.97
C MET A 123 -2.23 2.21 -24.87
N ASN A 124 -1.41 1.27 -24.41
CA ASN A 124 -1.04 0.06 -25.17
C ASN A 124 -1.39 -1.24 -24.42
N PRO A 125 -2.64 -1.71 -24.48
CA PRO A 125 -3.06 -2.97 -23.85
C PRO A 125 -2.43 -4.22 -24.50
N VAL A 126 -1.83 -4.10 -25.69
CA VAL A 126 -1.20 -5.22 -26.42
C VAL A 126 0.21 -5.54 -25.90
N ASP A 127 0.89 -4.58 -25.25
CA ASP A 127 2.21 -4.75 -24.61
C ASP A 127 2.13 -5.44 -23.23
N PHE A 128 0.95 -5.92 -22.81
CA PHE A 128 0.73 -6.62 -21.53
C PHE A 128 1.57 -7.90 -21.38
N GLU A 129 2.21 -8.38 -22.44
CA GLU A 129 3.07 -9.58 -22.41
C GLU A 129 4.45 -9.31 -21.79
N GLU A 130 4.93 -8.06 -21.76
CA GLU A 130 6.15 -7.67 -21.03
C GLU A 130 5.80 -6.98 -19.70
N ILE A 131 5.30 -7.73 -18.72
CA ILE A 131 5.07 -7.20 -17.37
C ILE A 131 6.45 -6.90 -16.73
N LYS A 132 6.93 -5.66 -16.86
CA LYS A 132 8.14 -5.17 -16.17
C LYS A 132 7.89 -4.84 -14.69
N SER A 133 6.63 -4.69 -14.29
CA SER A 133 6.22 -4.52 -12.89
C SER A 133 4.81 -5.07 -12.67
N ASP A 134 4.70 -6.05 -11.78
CA ASP A 134 3.44 -6.74 -11.40
C ASP A 134 2.45 -5.84 -10.63
N VAL A 135 2.77 -4.56 -10.45
CA VAL A 135 1.98 -3.65 -9.61
C VAL A 135 1.02 -2.84 -10.47
N SER A 136 -0.28 -2.93 -10.15
CA SER A 136 -1.33 -2.20 -10.86
C SER A 136 -1.14 -0.67 -10.78
N PRO A 137 -1.23 0.09 -11.89
CA PRO A 137 -1.16 1.55 -11.87
C PRO A 137 -2.17 2.19 -10.89
N PHE A 138 -3.35 1.58 -10.72
CA PHE A 138 -4.35 2.03 -9.75
C PHE A 138 -3.86 1.96 -8.32
N PHE A 139 -3.18 0.87 -7.95
CA PHE A 139 -2.60 0.73 -6.61
C PHE A 139 -1.55 1.82 -6.36
N ILE A 140 -0.65 2.02 -7.32
CA ILE A 140 0.44 2.97 -7.14
C ILE A 140 -0.11 4.41 -7.07
N ALA A 141 -1.16 4.74 -7.84
CA ALA A 141 -1.86 6.02 -7.75
C ALA A 141 -2.51 6.22 -6.36
N ARG A 142 -3.18 5.21 -5.80
CA ARG A 142 -3.75 5.27 -4.44
C ARG A 142 -2.67 5.53 -3.38
N LYS A 143 -1.56 4.79 -3.44
CA LYS A 143 -0.41 4.97 -2.55
C LYS A 143 0.16 6.39 -2.64
N LYS A 144 0.27 6.94 -3.85
CA LYS A 144 0.76 8.31 -4.08
C LYS A 144 -0.15 9.35 -3.43
N LEU A 145 -1.47 9.24 -3.56
CA LEU A 145 -2.42 10.16 -2.90
C LEU A 145 -2.22 10.17 -1.39
N ILE A 146 -2.12 9.01 -0.76
CA ILE A 146 -1.92 8.91 0.69
C ILE A 146 -0.54 9.44 1.10
N THR A 147 0.50 9.14 0.33
CA THR A 147 1.85 9.66 0.60
C THR A 147 1.87 11.19 0.58
N GLU A 148 1.19 11.82 -0.38
CA GLU A 148 1.06 13.28 -0.47
C GLU A 148 0.18 13.87 0.64
N LEU A 149 -0.85 13.15 1.11
CA LEU A 149 -1.64 13.56 2.27
C LEU A 149 -0.76 13.66 3.52
N PHE A 150 0.10 12.67 3.73
CA PHE A 150 0.87 12.52 4.97
C PHE A 150 2.26 13.15 4.97
N LYS A 151 2.64 13.83 3.88
CA LYS A 151 3.97 14.43 3.68
C LYS A 151 4.35 15.48 4.73
N LYS A 152 3.36 16.21 5.27
CA LYS A 152 3.55 17.29 6.26
C LYS A 152 2.65 17.14 7.49
N THR A 153 2.21 15.92 7.78
CA THR A 153 1.26 15.63 8.86
C THR A 153 1.85 15.85 10.24
N LYS A 154 1.03 16.42 11.13
CA LYS A 154 1.29 16.50 12.57
C LYS A 154 0.77 15.24 13.26
N ASN A 155 1.37 14.84 14.38
CA ASN A 155 0.90 13.72 15.19
C ASN A 155 0.71 12.40 14.40
N PHE A 156 1.53 12.18 13.36
CA PHE A 156 1.38 11.03 12.45
C PHE A 156 1.45 9.69 13.17
N LYS A 157 2.30 9.57 14.20
CA LYS A 157 2.38 8.36 15.02
C LYS A 157 1.02 8.04 15.64
N GLU A 158 0.46 8.98 16.38
CA GLU A 158 -0.86 8.84 17.01
C GLU A 158 -1.95 8.50 15.98
N PHE A 159 -1.95 9.19 14.83
CA PHE A 159 -2.86 8.91 13.72
C PHE A 159 -2.85 7.43 13.32
N VAL A 160 -1.66 6.88 13.07
CA VAL A 160 -1.50 5.48 12.67
C VAL A 160 -1.95 4.54 13.79
N PHE A 161 -1.63 4.85 15.06
CA PHE A 161 -2.11 4.03 16.18
C PHE A 161 -3.64 4.00 16.29
N ASN A 162 -4.31 5.13 16.09
CA ASN A 162 -5.78 5.20 16.08
C ASN A 162 -6.37 4.48 14.87
N TYR A 163 -5.76 4.61 13.69
CA TYR A 163 -6.17 3.86 12.49
C TYR A 163 -6.16 2.34 12.75
N PHE A 164 -5.11 1.80 13.36
CA PHE A 164 -5.03 0.37 13.62
C PHE A 164 -6.00 -0.15 14.70
N LYS A 165 -6.74 0.72 15.39
CA LYS A 165 -7.85 0.33 16.29
C LYS A 165 -9.18 0.14 15.56
N LEU A 166 -9.30 0.62 14.33
CA LEU A 166 -10.49 0.46 13.51
C LEU A 166 -10.72 -1.02 13.15
N SER A 167 -11.98 -1.37 12.94
CA SER A 167 -12.41 -2.61 12.30
C SER A 167 -12.07 -2.61 10.80
N ASP A 168 -12.12 -3.77 10.15
CA ASP A 168 -11.80 -3.90 8.73
C ASP A 168 -12.80 -3.11 7.86
N GLU A 169 -14.07 -3.06 8.25
CA GLU A 169 -15.12 -2.25 7.61
C GLU A 169 -14.82 -0.75 7.72
N GLU A 170 -14.51 -0.28 8.93
CA GLU A 170 -14.16 1.12 9.18
C GLU A 170 -12.89 1.53 8.42
N MET A 171 -11.88 0.66 8.37
CA MET A 171 -10.66 0.93 7.60
C MET A 171 -10.98 1.12 6.12
N LYS A 172 -11.87 0.30 5.53
CA LYS A 172 -12.23 0.43 4.10
C LYS A 172 -12.85 1.79 3.80
N VAL A 173 -13.78 2.22 4.64
CA VAL A 173 -14.47 3.52 4.50
C VAL A 173 -13.49 4.67 4.72
N PHE A 174 -12.68 4.58 5.78
CA PHE A 174 -11.71 5.62 6.11
C PHE A 174 -10.59 5.74 5.07
N ASP A 175 -10.14 4.63 4.47
CA ASP A 175 -9.17 4.64 3.38
C ASP A 175 -9.71 5.40 2.15
N VAL A 176 -11.02 5.29 1.85
CA VAL A 176 -11.67 6.07 0.78
C VAL A 176 -11.66 7.56 1.14
N PHE A 177 -12.02 7.90 2.37
CA PHE A 177 -12.00 9.27 2.86
C PHE A 177 -10.61 9.92 2.75
N LEU A 178 -9.56 9.23 3.21
CA LEU A 178 -8.18 9.73 3.11
C LEU A 178 -7.74 9.94 1.65
N ARG A 179 -8.10 9.04 0.74
CA ARG A 179 -7.80 9.23 -0.69
C ARG A 179 -8.57 10.42 -1.27
N ASN A 180 -9.84 10.59 -0.92
CA ASN A 180 -10.67 11.68 -1.42
C ASN A 180 -10.19 13.04 -0.92
N CYS A 181 -9.58 13.10 0.27
CA CYS A 181 -8.95 14.33 0.78
C CYS A 181 -7.91 14.92 -0.19
N VAL A 182 -7.20 14.08 -0.95
CA VAL A 182 -6.19 14.52 -1.93
C VAL A 182 -6.72 14.49 -3.36
N ARG A 183 -7.52 13.48 -3.71
CA ARG A 183 -8.07 13.32 -5.06
C ARG A 183 -8.79 14.58 -5.55
N TYR A 184 -9.55 15.22 -4.67
CA TYR A 184 -10.31 16.42 -4.98
C TYR A 184 -9.55 17.71 -4.67
N ASP A 185 -8.29 17.66 -4.22
CA ASP A 185 -7.47 18.87 -3.97
C ASP A 185 -6.96 19.51 -5.26
N ILE A 186 -7.91 19.84 -6.14
CA ILE A 186 -7.71 20.58 -7.39
C ILE A 186 -8.13 22.04 -7.19
N LYS A 187 -7.95 22.86 -8.22
CA LYS A 187 -8.45 24.24 -8.21
C LYS A 187 -9.98 24.22 -8.31
N TRP A 188 -10.65 24.65 -7.25
CA TRP A 188 -12.09 24.81 -7.22
C TRP A 188 -12.45 26.30 -7.24
N PRO A 189 -13.61 26.67 -7.82
CA PRO A 189 -14.13 28.04 -7.73
C PRO A 189 -14.55 28.41 -6.30
N ILE A 190 -14.82 27.41 -5.47
CA ILE A 190 -15.14 27.56 -4.05
C ILE A 190 -14.06 26.91 -3.18
N THR A 191 -13.82 27.44 -1.99
CA THR A 191 -12.96 26.79 -0.98
C THR A 191 -13.81 26.30 0.17
N PRO A 192 -14.16 25.01 0.22
CA PRO A 192 -14.94 24.48 1.32
C PRO A 192 -14.11 24.46 2.60
N TYR A 193 -14.75 24.80 3.71
CA TYR A 193 -14.17 24.69 5.05
C TYR A 193 -15.04 23.77 5.90
N PRO A 194 -14.45 22.79 6.60
CA PRO A 194 -15.17 21.92 7.50
C PRO A 194 -15.52 22.70 8.78
N LYS A 195 -16.52 22.20 9.52
CA LYS A 195 -16.93 22.73 10.84
C LYS A 195 -16.89 21.61 11.87
N GLY A 196 -16.93 21.98 13.16
CA GLY A 196 -16.95 21.04 14.28
C GLY A 196 -15.77 20.06 14.28
N LYS A 197 -16.03 18.82 14.69
CA LYS A 197 -15.04 17.74 14.80
C LYS A 197 -14.22 17.50 13.54
N VAL A 198 -14.80 17.63 12.35
CA VAL A 198 -14.09 17.47 11.07
C VAL A 198 -12.98 18.54 10.90
N ARG A 199 -13.26 19.78 11.33
CA ARG A 199 -12.27 20.86 11.33
C ARG A 199 -11.18 20.60 12.35
N ASP A 200 -11.56 20.19 13.55
CA ASP A 200 -10.62 19.98 14.64
C ASP A 200 -9.67 18.81 14.34
N PHE A 201 -10.18 17.77 13.66
CA PHE A 201 -9.38 16.66 13.13
C PHE A 201 -8.38 17.13 12.08
N ALA A 202 -8.82 17.95 11.12
CA ALA A 202 -7.94 18.51 10.09
C ALA A 202 -6.79 19.35 10.69
N ILE A 203 -7.07 20.10 11.76
CA ILE A 203 -6.10 20.92 12.48
C ILE A 203 -5.14 20.06 13.30
N LYS A 204 -5.67 19.10 14.09
CA LYS A 204 -4.91 18.19 14.96
C LYS A 204 -3.82 17.44 14.19
N TYR A 205 -4.16 16.93 13.01
CA TYR A 205 -3.23 16.18 12.16
C TYR A 205 -2.60 17.01 11.03
N GLY A 206 -2.96 18.29 10.88
CA GLY A 206 -2.39 19.16 9.85
C GLY A 206 -2.64 18.67 8.42
N LEU A 207 -3.80 18.07 8.15
CA LEU A 207 -4.13 17.48 6.84
C LEU A 207 -4.64 18.49 5.82
N GLY A 208 -4.83 19.75 6.23
CA GLY A 208 -5.39 20.83 5.42
C GLY A 208 -6.93 20.80 5.44
N GLN A 209 -7.53 21.89 5.90
CA GLN A 209 -8.98 21.97 6.10
C GLN A 209 -9.77 21.76 4.80
N LYS A 210 -9.35 22.40 3.70
CA LYS A 210 -9.96 22.22 2.37
C LYS A 210 -9.95 20.75 1.93
N ARG A 211 -8.80 20.08 2.07
CA ARG A 211 -8.63 18.66 1.72
C ARG A 211 -9.60 17.79 2.49
N VAL A 212 -9.61 17.94 3.82
CA VAL A 212 -10.50 17.19 4.69
C VAL A 212 -11.97 17.47 4.39
N ALA A 213 -12.36 18.72 4.13
CA ALA A 213 -13.73 19.05 3.74
C ALA A 213 -14.15 18.38 2.43
N LEU A 214 -13.29 18.40 1.41
CA LEU A 214 -13.57 17.75 0.13
C LEU A 214 -13.65 16.22 0.27
N GLY A 215 -12.81 15.63 1.11
CA GLY A 215 -12.90 14.21 1.45
C GLY A 215 -14.22 13.89 2.17
N TYR A 216 -14.59 14.70 3.14
CA TYR A 216 -15.80 14.51 3.95
C TYR A 216 -17.09 14.66 3.14
N TYR A 217 -17.22 15.74 2.36
CA TYR A 217 -18.41 16.01 1.54
C TYR A 217 -18.48 15.19 0.24
N SER A 218 -17.52 14.28 0.00
CA SER A 218 -17.61 13.30 -1.09
C SER A 218 -18.47 12.08 -0.76
N PHE A 219 -18.88 11.92 0.50
CA PHE A 219 -19.78 10.89 0.99
C PHE A 219 -21.19 11.44 1.13
N GLU A 220 -22.21 10.59 1.03
CA GLU A 220 -23.61 10.97 1.29
C GLU A 220 -23.89 11.17 2.79
N ASP A 221 -25.04 11.76 3.13
CA ASP A 221 -25.38 12.11 4.53
C ASP A 221 -25.36 10.92 5.49
N ASP A 222 -25.84 9.76 5.06
CA ASP A 222 -25.87 8.52 5.83
C ASP A 222 -24.46 7.91 6.00
N GLU A 223 -23.65 7.93 4.94
CA GLU A 223 -22.25 7.48 4.99
C GLU A 223 -21.38 8.37 5.90
N ARG A 224 -21.70 9.66 5.98
CA ARG A 224 -20.99 10.61 6.84
C ARG A 224 -21.11 10.28 8.33
N VAL A 225 -22.17 9.60 8.77
CA VAL A 225 -22.34 9.19 10.19
C VAL A 225 -21.18 8.30 10.64
N LEU A 226 -20.77 7.33 9.81
CA LEU A 226 -19.66 6.45 10.13
C LEU A 226 -18.31 7.19 10.13
N ILE A 227 -18.11 8.11 9.18
CA ILE A 227 -16.90 8.96 9.15
C ILE A 227 -16.81 9.81 10.43
N ASP A 228 -17.94 10.33 10.87
CA ASP A 228 -18.08 11.13 12.07
C ASP A 228 -17.71 10.35 13.34
N GLU A 229 -18.17 9.10 13.46
CA GLU A 229 -17.80 8.19 14.55
C GLU A 229 -16.32 7.80 14.53
N ILE A 230 -15.76 7.61 13.33
CA ILE A 230 -14.32 7.34 13.17
C ILE A 230 -13.52 8.56 13.59
N ILE A 231 -13.85 9.75 13.07
CA ILE A 231 -13.15 11.01 13.37
C ILE A 231 -13.15 11.31 14.88
N GLU A 232 -14.26 11.05 15.57
CA GLU A 232 -14.35 11.26 17.03
C GLU A 232 -13.27 10.48 17.80
N ARG A 233 -12.95 9.24 17.38
CA ARG A 233 -11.90 8.41 18.01
C ARG A 233 -10.49 8.90 17.75
N PHE A 234 -10.33 9.86 16.83
CA PHE A 234 -9.08 10.51 16.50
C PHE A 234 -8.94 11.89 17.14
N LEU A 235 -9.96 12.40 17.84
CA LEU A 235 -9.87 13.65 18.61
C LEU A 235 -9.43 13.38 20.05
#